data_AF-A0A484Z9M0-F1
#
_entry.id   AF-A0A484Z9M0-F1
#
_cell.length_a   1.000
_cell.length_b   1.000
_cell.length_c   1.000
_cell.angle_alpha   90.00
_cell.angle_beta   90.00
_cell.angle_gamma   90.00
#
_symmetry.space_group_name_H-M   'P 1'
#
loop_
_entity.id
_entity.type
_entity.pdbx_description
1 polymer ?
#
loop_
_entity_poly.entity_id
_entity_poly.type
_entity_poly.pdbx_seq_one_letter_code
_entity_poly.pdbx_strand_id
1 'polypeptide(L)' 'MLGVASRSDTREQLATIDMTIEIYNLQVLGRVLGKLNQVPDVIDARRLHGG' A
#
# COMPACT_ATOMS: atom_id res chain seq x y z
N MET A 1 -0.02 -9.65 8.06
CA MET A 1 -1.00 -9.12 7.10
C MET A 1 -2.37 -9.56 7.59
N LEU A 2 -3.26 -8.60 7.88
CA LEU A 2 -4.59 -8.88 8.45
C LEU A 2 -5.68 -8.93 7.37
N GLY A 3 -5.45 -8.29 6.22
CA GLY A 3 -6.36 -8.33 5.08
C GLY A 3 -5.77 -7.58 3.89
N VAL A 4 -6.21 -7.97 2.69
CA VAL A 4 -5.83 -7.32 1.43
C VAL A 4 -7.10 -7.19 0.58
N ALA A 5 -7.39 -5.98 0.13
CA ALA A 5 -8.39 -5.72 -0.89
C ALA A 5 -7.68 -5.19 -2.14
N SER A 6 -8.06 -5.67 -3.31
CA SER A 6 -7.46 -5.27 -4.58
C SER A 6 -8.53 -4.94 -5.60
N ARG A 7 -8.27 -3.94 -6.42
CA ARG A 7 -9.15 -3.44 -7.48
C ARG A 7 -8.27 -3.13 -8.68
N SER A 8 -8.65 -3.58 -9.86
CA SER A 8 -7.88 -3.29 -11.09
C SER A 8 -8.75 -2.54 -12.09
N ASP A 9 -8.27 -1.39 -12.53
CA ASP A 9 -8.78 -0.73 -13.73
C ASP A 9 -8.10 -1.39 -14.94
N THR A 10 -8.85 -2.21 -15.67
CA THR A 10 -8.33 -2.93 -16.83
C THR A 10 -8.17 -2.06 -18.07
N ARG A 11 -8.77 -0.86 -18.09
CA ARG A 11 -8.63 0.10 -19.19
C ARG A 11 -7.33 0.88 -19.06
N GLU A 12 -7.01 1.31 -17.85
CA GLU A 12 -5.75 2.01 -17.53
C GLU A 12 -4.61 1.04 -17.18
N GLN A 13 -4.93 -0.25 -16.98
CA GLN A 13 -3.99 -1.30 -16.54
C GLN A 13 -3.36 -0.99 -15.18
N LEU A 14 -4.11 -0.32 -14.29
CA LEU A 14 -3.67 0.08 -12.97
C LEU A 14 -4.36 -0.73 -11.88
N ALA A 15 -3.58 -1.23 -10.91
CA ALA A 15 -4.09 -1.93 -9.73
C ALA A 15 -4.00 -1.03 -8.50
N THR A 16 -5.09 -0.89 -7.77
CA THR A 16 -5.15 -0.28 -6.44
C THR A 16 -5.24 -1.39 -5.39
N ILE A 17 -4.29 -1.42 -4.47
CA ILE A 17 -4.19 -2.43 -3.41
C ILE A 17 -4.30 -1.76 -2.03
N ASP A 18 -5.38 -2.05 -1.31
CA ASP A 18 -5.60 -1.62 0.06
C ASP A 18 -5.16 -2.72 1.02
N MET A 19 -4.21 -2.42 1.92
CA MET A 19 -3.61 -3.39 2.83
C MET A 19 -3.89 -3.05 4.29
N THR A 20 -4.49 -4.00 5.02
CA THR A 20 -4.63 -3.91 6.48
C THR A 20 -3.43 -4.59 7.13
N ILE A 21 -2.54 -3.80 7.70
CA ILE A 21 -1.27 -4.25 8.29
C ILE A 21 -1.26 -3.90 9.78
N GLU A 22 -0.96 -4.89 10.62
CA GLU A 22 -0.64 -4.66 12.02
C GLU A 22 0.76 -4.05 12.13
N ILE A 23 0.85 -2.87 12.75
CA ILE A 23 2.08 -2.12 12.90
C ILE A 23 2.28 -1.82 14.38
N TYR A 24 3.41 -2.24 14.93
CA TYR A 24 3.74 -2.05 16.35
C TYR A 24 4.24 -0.64 16.69
N ASN A 25 4.74 0.12 15.70
CA ASN A 25 5.12 1.53 15.86
C ASN A 25 5.19 2.29 14.52
N LEU A 26 5.07 3.63 14.58
CA LEU A 26 5.04 4.48 13.38
C LEU A 26 6.39 4.50 12.62
N GLN A 27 7.52 4.21 13.26
CA GLN A 27 8.82 4.17 12.60
C GLN A 27 8.91 2.97 11.62
N VAL A 28 8.33 1.82 11.99
CA VAL A 28 8.23 0.64 11.13
C VAL A 28 7.33 0.92 9.92
N LEU A 29 6.22 1.65 10.11
CA LEU A 29 5.37 2.07 8.98
C LEU A 29 6.17 2.86 7.94
N GLY A 30 6.97 3.84 8.38
CA GLY A 30 7.80 4.64 7.46
C GLY A 30 8.77 3.78 6.65
N ARG A 31 9.38 2.77 7.27
CA ARG A 31 10.27 1.82 6.57
C ARG A 31 9.53 0.95 5.57
N VAL A 32 8.31 0.50 5.89
CA VAL A 32 7.46 -0.29 4.98
C VAL A 32 7.06 0.55 3.76
N LEU A 33 6.57 1.77 3.98
CA LEU A 33 6.23 2.70 2.88
C LEU A 33 7.45 3.01 2.00
N GLY A 34 8.61 3.24 2.61
CA GLY A 34 9.87 3.44 1.88
C GLY A 34 10.24 2.26 0.99
N LYS A 35 10.04 1.02 1.46
CA LYS A 35 10.28 -0.18 0.64
C LYS A 35 9.24 -0.35 -0.48
N LEU A 36 7.97 -0.03 -0.24
CA LEU A 36 6.94 -0.09 -1.27
C LEU A 36 7.24 0.89 -2.40
N ASN A 37 7.67 2.12 -2.08
CA ASN A 37 8.06 3.13 -3.06
C ASN A 37 9.36 2.80 -3.84
N GLN A 38 10.11 1.77 -3.43
CA GLN A 38 11.26 1.28 -4.20
C GLN A 38 10.89 0.22 -5.24
N VAL A 39 9.65 -0.30 -5.22
CA VAL A 39 9.19 -1.28 -6.19
C VAL A 39 8.91 -0.55 -7.52
N PRO A 40 9.51 -0.97 -8.65
CA PRO A 40 9.41 -0.23 -9.92
C PRO A 40 7.99 0.04 -10.40
N ASP A 41 7.08 -0.92 -10.16
CA ASP A 41 5.69 -0.84 -10.62
C ASP A 41 4.76 -0.16 -9.61
N VAL A 42 5.27 0.27 -8.45
CA VAL A 42 4.49 1.02 -7.47
C VAL A 42 4.55 2.50 -7.82
N ILE A 43 3.41 3.04 -8.25
CA ILE A 43 3.26 4.45 -8.60
C ILE A 43 3.28 5.32 -7.33
N ASP A 44 2.54 4.93 -6.31
CA ASP A 44 2.50 5.60 -5.00
C ASP A 44 2.14 4.60 -3.90
N ALA A 45 2.78 4.71 -2.74
CA ALA A 45 2.43 3.99 -1.53
C ALA A 45 2.28 4.96 -0.36
N ARG A 46 1.06 5.04 0.16
CA ARG A 46 0.68 5.94 1.27
C ARG A 46 -0.22 5.25 2.28
N ARG A 47 -0.21 5.77 3.50
CA ARG A 47 -1.17 5.36 4.53
C ARG A 47 -2.57 5.87 4.14
N LEU A 48 -3.51 4.96 3.98
CA LEU A 48 -4.93 5.29 3.88
C LEU A 48 -5.43 5.66 5.28
N HIS A 49 -5.81 6.92 5.49
CA HIS A 49 -6.54 7.32 6.69
C HIS A 49 -8.01 6.94 6.50
N GLY A 50 -8.58 6.19 7.45
CA GLY A 50 -10.04 6.01 7.49
C GLY A 50 -10.69 7.38 7.69
N GLY A 51 -11.71 7.67 6.88
CA GLY A 51 -12.56 8.85 7.07
C GLY A 51 -13.38 8.77 8.35
#